data_AF-A0A497DTR5-F1
#
_entry.id   AF-A0A497DTR5-F1
#
_cell.length_a   1.000
_cell.length_b   1.000
_cell.length_c   1.000
_cell.angle_alpha   90.00
_cell.angle_beta   90.00
_cell.angle_gamma   90.00
#
_symmetry.space_group_name_H-M   'P 1'
#
loop_
_entity.id
_entity.type
_entity.pdbx_description
1 polymer ?
#
loop_
_entity_poly.entity_id
_entity_poly.type
_entity_poly.pdbx_seq_one_letter_code
_entity_poly.pdbx_strand_id
1 'polypeptide(L)'
;MKNWLPLIVLIFALHISCSTENIQYQITGSVSDSADRTIEIDGQTIPISEGGGFSFVKEIERPVFLDISYANLEWTVFLLPESSLDIQISGGSLDAIEYKGDLIPSNTFLLGIVPVSQEINDFLNQNWVQIHQQDQEDYISTIDSMKGRFMEDLPADEVFVKAWKTDVNFAFNKIMLYYPRNHFYYTGEKVELSDESISYIKVPEIDTLACFDLPSYKDFAEDWIDYKSEHLLEGKTSSKHYKLMKMDAVSRLIPEIFTSQFLRDYWYAEYLKEHIENNSLSNSQPYIKEFEEVCKSDTIVTEMQNYLTAVRDSRADHEVEIYKTDNSFNLEAHIFYPNDTLALERHPAIVIFHGGGWNSGNPSWAFERAKHFRDLGLVAIAAQYRLCNVHDITAIESMSDARDLIMWMRQSATSLNIDPDRIVAYGWSAGAHLVSSAAIFSESIPGNTINSIPDAMILVSPAVSLPKGKGWEGWKFNVFGANTTVSSANPVEHVRVGLPPTIILQGQDDTVTPLDGVQQFHDLMLGYGNHCELFVYDGVGHLFTPNTIPDNREPHPDKEVQGKAYDQADAFLKKLGYI
;
A
#
# COMPACT_ATOMS: atom_id res chain seq x y z
N MET A 1 11.96 8.90 -6.44
CA MET A 1 11.66 9.93 -5.43
C MET A 1 10.23 10.35 -5.70
N LYS A 2 9.27 9.91 -4.87
CA LYS A 2 7.93 10.52 -4.84
C LYS A 2 8.00 11.80 -4.01
N ASN A 3 7.05 12.70 -4.18
CA ASN A 3 6.94 13.88 -3.31
C ASN A 3 6.70 13.42 -1.87
N TRP A 4 7.52 13.89 -0.94
CA TRP A 4 7.25 13.81 0.50
C TRP A 4 6.70 15.16 0.95
N LEU A 5 5.81 15.15 1.94
CA LEU A 5 4.98 16.27 2.41
C LEU A 5 3.95 16.80 1.38
N PRO A 6 2.73 16.24 1.36
CA PRO A 6 1.55 17.07 1.50
C PRO A 6 1.46 17.59 2.95
N LEU A 7 1.85 18.84 3.17
CA LEU A 7 1.29 19.67 4.24
C LEU A 7 -0.14 20.11 3.78
N ILE A 8 -1.11 20.53 4.60
CA ILE A 8 -1.10 21.14 5.94
C ILE A 8 -2.48 20.93 6.64
N VAL A 9 -2.62 20.77 7.99
CA VAL A 9 -3.50 21.53 8.99
C VAL A 9 -4.09 20.79 10.26
N LEU A 10 -4.53 21.55 11.32
CA LEU A 10 -5.12 21.13 12.64
C LEU A 10 -6.13 22.21 13.25
N ILE A 11 -6.73 22.38 14.49
CA ILE A 11 -6.95 21.77 15.85
C ILE A 11 -8.27 22.29 16.57
N PHE A 12 -8.81 21.48 17.51
CA PHE A 12 -9.45 21.76 18.83
C PHE A 12 -10.96 22.08 19.00
N ALA A 13 -11.53 21.55 20.11
CA ALA A 13 -12.96 21.39 20.36
C ALA A 13 -13.61 22.48 21.24
N LEU A 14 -14.85 22.82 20.90
CA LEU A 14 -15.81 23.56 21.73
C LEU A 14 -16.79 22.58 22.42
N HIS A 15 -17.34 22.98 23.57
CA HIS A 15 -18.50 22.28 24.16
C HIS A 15 -19.79 22.68 23.43
N ILE A 16 -19.99 22.12 22.24
CA ILE A 16 -21.27 22.23 21.52
C ILE A 16 -22.25 21.23 22.17
N SER A 17 -23.30 21.75 22.80
CA SER A 17 -24.46 20.94 23.16
C SER A 17 -25.16 20.46 21.89
N CYS A 18 -25.60 19.20 21.82
CA CYS A 18 -26.23 18.64 20.62
C CYS A 18 -27.50 19.40 20.18
N SER A 19 -27.33 20.42 19.35
CA SER A 19 -28.35 21.09 18.55
C SER A 19 -28.28 20.53 17.13
N THR A 20 -29.35 19.91 16.67
CA THR A 20 -29.43 19.27 15.34
C THR A 20 -29.73 20.30 14.26
N GLU A 21 -28.88 21.32 14.15
CA GLU A 21 -28.91 22.33 13.09
C GLU A 21 -27.64 22.13 12.24
N ASN A 22 -27.83 21.90 10.93
CA ASN A 22 -26.72 21.59 10.02
C ASN A 22 -25.81 22.82 9.85
N ILE A 23 -24.64 22.80 10.48
CA ILE A 23 -23.64 23.85 10.34
C ILE A 23 -22.97 23.72 8.97
N GLN A 24 -23.44 24.54 8.03
CA GLN A 24 -22.91 24.66 6.68
C GLN A 24 -21.95 25.84 6.59
N TYR A 25 -20.94 25.71 5.74
CA TYR A 25 -20.11 26.81 5.26
C TYR A 25 -20.26 26.92 3.75
N GLN A 26 -19.94 28.10 3.21
CA GLN A 26 -20.00 28.35 1.77
C GLN A 26 -18.71 28.98 1.28
N ILE A 27 -18.11 28.36 0.26
CA ILE A 27 -17.11 29.02 -0.59
C ILE A 27 -17.87 29.55 -1.81
N THR A 28 -17.88 30.87 -1.99
CA THR A 28 -18.26 31.48 -3.28
C THR A 28 -17.01 31.91 -4.02
N GLY A 29 -17.13 32.12 -5.33
CA GLY A 29 -16.08 32.84 -6.00
C GLY A 29 -16.34 33.14 -7.46
N SER A 30 -15.34 33.75 -8.08
CA SER A 30 -15.33 34.09 -9.50
C SER A 30 -13.94 33.92 -10.12
N VAL A 31 -13.91 33.38 -11.34
CA VAL A 31 -12.71 33.17 -12.14
C VAL A 31 -12.75 34.08 -13.36
N SER A 32 -11.71 34.90 -13.52
CA SER A 32 -11.65 35.98 -14.51
C SER A 32 -11.37 35.49 -15.94
N ASP A 33 -10.70 34.33 -16.06
CA ASP A 33 -10.39 33.66 -17.33
C ASP A 33 -10.91 32.21 -17.25
N SER A 34 -12.22 32.05 -17.48
CA SER A 34 -12.95 30.78 -17.42
C SER A 34 -12.80 29.93 -18.69
N ALA A 35 -11.56 29.83 -19.19
CA ALA A 35 -11.20 28.92 -20.27
C ALA A 35 -11.49 27.47 -19.86
N ASP A 36 -11.06 27.09 -18.66
CA ASP A 36 -11.53 25.89 -17.97
C ASP A 36 -12.86 26.19 -17.26
N ARG A 37 -13.83 25.29 -17.41
CA ARG A 37 -15.22 25.48 -16.94
C ARG A 37 -15.48 24.82 -15.58
N THR A 38 -14.43 24.49 -14.86
CA THR A 38 -14.46 23.73 -13.61
C THR A 38 -13.33 24.19 -12.70
N ILE A 39 -13.60 24.23 -11.40
CA ILE A 39 -12.61 24.36 -10.32
C ILE A 39 -12.73 23.11 -9.43
N GLU A 40 -11.61 22.58 -8.96
CA GLU A 40 -11.62 21.48 -8.00
C GLU A 40 -11.51 22.05 -6.59
N ILE A 41 -12.34 21.56 -5.67
CA ILE A 41 -12.37 21.96 -4.26
C ILE A 41 -12.58 20.68 -3.46
N ASP A 42 -11.73 20.37 -2.47
CA ASP A 42 -11.93 19.21 -1.59
C ASP A 42 -12.07 17.87 -2.37
N GLY A 43 -11.33 17.73 -3.48
CA GLY A 43 -11.41 16.58 -4.40
C GLY A 43 -12.70 16.51 -5.25
N GLN A 44 -13.49 17.58 -5.29
CA GLN A 44 -14.78 17.64 -5.99
C GLN A 44 -14.74 18.65 -7.14
N THR A 45 -15.11 18.21 -8.35
CA THR A 45 -15.16 19.07 -9.54
C THR A 45 -16.41 19.96 -9.53
N ILE A 46 -16.25 21.24 -9.25
CA ILE A 46 -17.32 22.25 -9.16
C ILE A 46 -17.43 23.02 -10.48
N PRO A 47 -18.63 23.15 -11.09
CA PRO A 47 -18.79 23.86 -12.37
C PRO A 47 -18.71 25.39 -12.20
N ILE A 48 -18.02 26.02 -13.14
CA ILE A 48 -17.93 27.48 -13.28
C ILE A 48 -19.01 27.94 -14.29
N SER A 49 -19.79 28.96 -13.91
CA SER A 49 -20.83 29.54 -14.76
C SER A 49 -20.26 30.40 -15.90
N GLU A 50 -21.08 30.72 -16.92
CA GLU A 50 -20.66 31.59 -18.05
C GLU A 50 -20.26 33.02 -17.63
N GLY A 51 -20.62 33.44 -16.41
CA GLY A 51 -20.17 34.70 -15.79
C GLY A 51 -18.91 34.55 -14.93
N GLY A 52 -18.21 33.42 -15.00
CA GLY A 52 -17.02 33.10 -14.19
C GLY A 52 -17.31 32.70 -12.75
N GLY A 53 -18.56 32.81 -12.26
CA GLY A 53 -18.92 32.54 -10.87
C GLY A 53 -19.11 31.05 -10.54
N PHE A 54 -18.71 30.63 -9.34
CA PHE A 54 -18.91 29.29 -8.78
C PHE A 54 -19.40 29.36 -7.31
N SER A 55 -19.89 28.23 -6.78
CA SER A 55 -20.24 28.07 -5.37
C SER A 55 -20.09 26.62 -4.92
N PHE A 56 -19.53 26.43 -3.73
CA PHE A 56 -19.39 25.14 -3.04
C PHE A 56 -19.96 25.26 -1.62
N VAL A 57 -20.64 24.22 -1.15
CA VAL A 57 -21.24 24.12 0.18
C VAL A 57 -21.00 22.70 0.70
N LYS A 58 -20.48 22.59 1.91
CA LYS A 58 -20.27 21.32 2.65
C LYS A 58 -20.55 21.58 4.13
N GLU A 59 -20.70 20.51 4.91
CA GLU A 59 -20.94 20.56 6.35
C GLU A 59 -19.62 20.27 7.08
N ILE A 60 -19.29 21.08 8.10
CA ILE A 60 -18.13 20.88 9.00
C ILE A 60 -18.52 21.20 10.44
N GLU A 61 -18.04 20.35 11.36
CA GLU A 61 -18.28 20.48 12.80
C GLU A 61 -17.11 21.17 13.54
N ARG A 62 -16.02 21.45 12.83
CA ARG A 62 -14.71 21.86 13.36
C ARG A 62 -13.94 22.69 12.32
N PRO A 63 -12.87 23.42 12.70
CA PRO A 63 -11.99 24.06 11.74
C PRO A 63 -11.46 23.04 10.73
N VAL A 64 -11.45 23.40 9.46
CA VAL A 64 -10.83 22.62 8.37
C VAL A 64 -10.00 23.54 7.50
N PHE A 65 -9.11 22.93 6.73
CA PHE A 65 -8.52 23.61 5.59
C PHE A 65 -8.59 22.66 4.40
N LEU A 66 -8.77 23.23 3.21
CA LEU A 66 -9.15 22.49 2.01
C LEU A 66 -8.31 22.95 0.84
N ASP A 67 -7.93 22.02 -0.02
CA ASP A 67 -7.25 22.35 -1.26
C ASP A 67 -8.26 22.74 -2.35
N ILE A 68 -7.88 23.78 -3.09
CA ILE A 68 -8.58 24.35 -4.24
C ILE A 68 -7.62 24.34 -5.41
N SER A 69 -7.98 23.67 -6.51
CA SER A 69 -7.13 23.58 -7.70
C SER A 69 -7.86 24.14 -8.94
N TYR A 70 -7.19 25.01 -9.69
CA TYR A 70 -7.68 25.57 -10.96
C TYR A 70 -6.57 25.57 -12.02
N ALA A 71 -6.88 25.03 -13.20
CA ALA A 71 -5.91 24.76 -14.27
C ALA A 71 -4.70 23.93 -13.78
N ASN A 72 -3.56 24.58 -13.48
CA ASN A 72 -2.34 23.95 -12.94
C ASN A 72 -1.85 24.67 -11.66
N LEU A 73 -2.76 25.29 -10.91
CA LEU A 73 -2.50 26.02 -9.67
C LEU A 73 -3.30 25.39 -8.54
N GLU A 74 -2.71 25.32 -7.36
CA GLU A 74 -3.30 24.70 -6.17
C GLU A 74 -3.10 25.63 -4.96
N TRP A 75 -4.12 25.74 -4.10
CA TRP A 75 -4.13 26.60 -2.92
C TRP A 75 -4.88 25.92 -1.77
N THR A 76 -4.28 25.87 -0.58
CA THR A 76 -4.99 25.49 0.65
C THR A 76 -5.68 26.71 1.26
N VAL A 77 -6.95 26.60 1.66
CA VAL A 77 -7.73 27.67 2.32
C VAL A 77 -8.21 27.27 3.72
N PHE A 78 -8.19 28.19 4.68
CA PHE A 78 -8.73 28.01 6.03
C PHE A 78 -10.21 28.36 6.13
N LEU A 79 -10.99 27.48 6.79
CA LEU A 79 -12.41 27.67 7.01
C LEU A 79 -12.82 27.26 8.44
N LEU A 80 -13.74 28.04 9.01
CA LEU A 80 -14.39 27.78 10.28
C LEU A 80 -15.86 27.38 10.06
N PRO A 81 -16.47 26.61 10.98
CA PRO A 81 -17.91 26.42 11.01
C PRO A 81 -18.66 27.77 11.00
N GLU A 82 -19.85 27.80 10.39
CA GLU A 82 -20.70 29.01 10.18
C GLU A 82 -20.07 30.16 9.35
N SER A 83 -18.85 30.00 8.83
CA SER A 83 -18.18 31.05 8.03
C SER A 83 -18.45 30.94 6.53
N SER A 84 -18.21 32.04 5.82
CA SER A 84 -18.14 32.07 4.35
C SER A 84 -16.83 32.70 3.87
N LEU A 85 -16.36 32.25 2.72
CA LEU A 85 -15.16 32.75 2.05
C LEU A 85 -15.51 33.06 0.59
N ASP A 86 -15.36 34.32 0.17
CA ASP A 86 -15.51 34.70 -1.24
C ASP A 86 -14.14 34.84 -1.89
N ILE A 87 -13.93 34.11 -3.00
CA ILE A 87 -12.64 33.92 -3.66
C ILE A 87 -12.68 34.51 -5.07
N GLN A 88 -11.67 35.28 -5.46
CA GLN A 88 -11.55 35.81 -6.81
C GLN A 88 -10.22 35.39 -7.44
N ILE A 89 -10.27 34.68 -8.56
CA ILE A 89 -9.09 34.19 -9.28
C ILE A 89 -8.91 35.03 -10.56
N SER A 90 -7.75 35.66 -10.72
CA SER A 90 -7.46 36.59 -11.82
C SER A 90 -6.03 36.46 -12.34
N GLY A 91 -5.70 35.33 -12.97
CA GLY A 91 -4.40 35.10 -13.61
C GLY A 91 -3.98 33.63 -13.62
N GLY A 92 -2.73 33.39 -14.03
CA GLY A 92 -2.10 32.07 -14.14
C GLY A 92 -0.87 31.91 -13.24
N SER A 93 -0.95 32.41 -12.01
CA SER A 93 0.11 32.37 -10.98
C SER A 93 -0.49 32.18 -9.59
N LEU A 94 0.29 31.68 -8.62
CA LEU A 94 -0.21 31.45 -7.25
C LEU A 94 -0.72 32.75 -6.58
N ASP A 95 -0.12 33.90 -6.87
CA ASP A 95 -0.57 35.22 -6.38
C ASP A 95 -1.90 35.72 -7.01
N ALA A 96 -2.54 34.93 -7.89
CA ALA A 96 -3.73 35.34 -8.62
C ALA A 96 -5.05 35.20 -7.83
N ILE A 97 -5.00 34.77 -6.56
CA ILE A 97 -6.17 34.52 -5.72
C ILE A 97 -6.34 35.63 -4.67
N GLU A 98 -7.50 36.30 -4.68
CA GLU A 98 -7.91 37.29 -3.68
C GLU A 98 -9.02 36.73 -2.78
N TYR A 99 -8.90 36.92 -1.46
CA TYR A 99 -9.89 36.51 -0.47
C TYR A 99 -10.74 37.69 0.03
N LYS A 100 -12.01 37.43 0.32
CA LYS A 100 -12.92 38.37 1.00
C LYS A 100 -13.72 37.65 2.10
N GLY A 101 -14.07 38.37 3.15
CA GLY A 101 -14.72 37.86 4.37
C GLY A 101 -13.86 38.13 5.60
N ASP A 102 -14.21 37.54 6.74
CA ASP A 102 -13.47 37.76 7.99
C ASP A 102 -12.18 36.91 8.07
N LEU A 103 -12.08 35.85 7.29
CA LEU A 103 -10.94 34.91 7.26
C LEU A 103 -9.77 35.35 6.36
N ILE A 104 -9.75 36.62 5.88
CA ILE A 104 -8.67 37.15 5.02
C ILE A 104 -7.28 36.99 5.66
N PRO A 105 -7.00 37.40 6.92
CA PRO A 105 -5.63 37.37 7.46
C PRO A 105 -5.04 35.96 7.47
N SER A 106 -5.89 34.99 7.82
CA SER A 106 -5.59 33.57 7.93
C SER A 106 -5.31 32.96 6.55
N ASN A 107 -6.11 33.28 5.54
CA ASN A 107 -5.92 32.80 4.17
C ASN A 107 -4.75 33.50 3.43
N THR A 108 -4.52 34.80 3.69
CA THR A 108 -3.34 35.52 3.16
C THR A 108 -2.03 34.97 3.74
N PHE A 109 -2.01 34.54 5.01
CA PHE A 109 -0.85 33.84 5.57
C PHE A 109 -0.54 32.53 4.83
N LEU A 110 -1.57 31.75 4.45
CA LEU A 110 -1.40 30.50 3.71
C LEU A 110 -0.70 30.72 2.34
N LEU A 111 -1.01 31.80 1.62
CA LEU A 111 -0.25 32.16 0.41
C LEU A 111 1.22 32.46 0.72
N GLY A 112 1.47 33.21 1.80
CA GLY A 112 2.83 33.55 2.26
C GLY A 112 3.68 32.33 2.66
N ILE A 113 3.06 31.20 2.98
CA ILE A 113 3.77 29.99 3.42
C ILE A 113 4.19 29.06 2.28
N VAL A 114 3.58 29.16 1.09
CA VAL A 114 3.92 28.28 -0.04
C VAL A 114 5.41 28.39 -0.45
N PRO A 115 6.03 29.60 -0.53
CA PRO A 115 7.47 29.71 -0.76
C PRO A 115 8.34 29.10 0.34
N VAL A 116 7.89 29.15 1.60
CA VAL A 116 8.61 28.57 2.76
C VAL A 116 8.55 27.04 2.73
N SER A 117 7.38 26.48 2.37
CA SER A 117 7.20 25.05 2.13
C SER A 117 8.11 24.55 0.99
N GLN A 118 8.16 25.29 -0.13
CA GLN A 118 9.06 24.96 -1.24
C GLN A 118 10.54 25.02 -0.83
N GLU A 119 10.97 26.06 -0.10
CA GLU A 119 12.36 26.20 0.40
C GLU A 119 12.77 25.00 1.28
N ILE A 120 11.89 24.59 2.19
CA ILE A 120 12.12 23.47 3.11
C ILE A 120 12.08 22.12 2.38
N ASN A 121 11.16 21.93 1.43
CA ASN A 121 11.10 20.73 0.60
C ASN A 121 12.34 20.59 -0.29
N ASP A 122 12.84 21.68 -0.90
CA ASP A 122 14.08 21.67 -1.68
C ASP A 122 15.30 21.38 -0.80
N PHE A 123 15.36 21.94 0.41
CA PHE A 123 16.42 21.64 1.38
C PHE A 123 16.40 20.17 1.83
N LEU A 124 15.22 19.64 2.20
CA LEU A 124 15.04 18.24 2.58
C LEU A 124 15.47 17.31 1.44
N ASN A 125 14.97 17.53 0.22
CA ASN A 125 15.31 16.70 -0.94
C ASN A 125 16.83 16.68 -1.25
N GLN A 126 17.53 17.79 -1.03
CA GLN A 126 18.99 17.90 -1.26
C GLN A 126 19.85 17.30 -0.13
N ASN A 127 19.35 17.27 1.10
CA ASN A 127 20.14 16.95 2.30
C ASN A 127 19.63 15.73 3.09
N TRP A 128 18.56 15.05 2.63
CA TRP A 128 17.87 13.98 3.36
C TRP A 128 18.79 12.91 3.97
N VAL A 129 19.79 12.46 3.21
CA VAL A 129 20.75 11.44 3.67
C VAL A 129 21.65 12.01 4.76
N GLN A 130 22.18 13.21 4.55
CA GLN A 130 23.11 13.88 5.46
C GLN A 130 22.43 14.23 6.79
N ILE A 131 21.18 14.69 6.75
CA ILE A 131 20.36 14.97 7.94
C ILE A 131 20.19 13.69 8.76
N HIS A 132 19.74 12.59 8.14
CA HIS A 132 19.58 11.31 8.86
C HIS A 132 20.89 10.60 9.25
N GLN A 133 22.06 11.16 8.88
CA GLN A 133 23.37 10.71 9.36
C GLN A 133 23.90 11.52 10.56
N GLN A 134 23.18 12.56 11.00
CA GLN A 134 23.44 13.27 12.25
C GLN A 134 23.17 12.37 13.47
N ASP A 135 23.70 12.75 14.62
CA ASP A 135 23.22 12.24 15.90
C ASP A 135 21.85 12.86 16.27
N GLN A 136 21.26 12.40 17.36
CA GLN A 136 19.89 12.75 17.72
C GLN A 136 19.73 14.24 18.12
N GLU A 137 20.75 14.87 18.71
CA GLU A 137 20.67 16.28 19.15
C GLU A 137 20.79 17.21 17.93
N ASP A 138 21.76 16.96 17.05
CA ASP A 138 21.92 17.69 15.79
C ASP A 138 20.73 17.47 14.83
N TYR A 139 20.14 16.26 14.81
CA TYR A 139 18.95 15.96 14.03
C TYR A 139 17.74 16.76 14.52
N ILE A 140 17.40 16.69 15.82
CA ILE A 140 16.25 17.42 16.39
C ILE A 140 16.43 18.93 16.19
N SER A 141 17.64 19.46 16.42
CA SER A 141 17.99 20.86 16.14
C SER A 141 17.76 21.27 14.68
N THR A 142 18.11 20.39 13.72
CA THR A 142 17.88 20.60 12.29
C THR A 142 16.39 20.59 11.94
N ILE A 143 15.63 19.63 12.47
CA ILE A 143 14.18 19.52 12.26
C ILE A 143 13.43 20.71 12.88
N ASP A 144 13.75 21.10 14.12
CA ASP A 144 13.12 22.25 14.80
C ASP A 144 13.48 23.60 14.17
N SER A 145 14.65 23.74 13.54
CA SER A 145 15.02 24.93 12.76
C SER A 145 14.07 25.15 11.57
N MET A 146 13.78 24.08 10.82
CA MET A 146 12.80 24.10 9.72
C MET A 146 11.37 24.31 10.25
N LYS A 147 11.01 23.65 11.36
CA LYS A 147 9.74 23.81 12.07
C LYS A 147 9.48 25.28 12.46
N GLY A 148 10.53 25.96 12.93
CA GLY A 148 10.50 27.36 13.36
C GLY A 148 10.07 28.34 12.27
N ARG A 149 10.47 28.12 11.01
CA ARG A 149 10.09 28.96 9.86
C ARG A 149 8.58 28.99 9.60
N PHE A 150 7.88 27.91 9.95
CA PHE A 150 6.42 27.85 9.88
C PHE A 150 5.73 28.53 11.10
N MET A 151 6.48 29.01 12.09
CA MET A 151 5.96 29.68 13.30
C MET A 151 6.17 31.21 13.30
N GLU A 152 6.78 31.75 12.25
CA GLU A 152 7.08 33.18 12.06
C GLU A 152 5.85 33.95 11.53
N ASP A 153 5.77 35.26 11.79
CA ASP A 153 4.79 36.23 11.25
C ASP A 153 3.29 35.82 11.22
N LEU A 154 2.90 35.00 12.19
CA LEU A 154 1.54 34.47 12.37
C LEU A 154 0.46 35.58 12.52
N PRO A 155 -0.76 35.38 11.97
CA PRO A 155 -1.84 36.37 12.02
C PRO A 155 -2.47 36.52 13.42
N ALA A 156 -3.38 37.49 13.58
CA ALA A 156 -4.04 37.75 14.86
C ALA A 156 -5.27 36.83 15.16
N ASP A 157 -5.63 35.94 14.23
CA ASP A 157 -6.71 34.96 14.41
C ASP A 157 -6.24 33.85 15.36
N GLU A 158 -6.72 33.88 16.61
CA GLU A 158 -6.35 32.89 17.63
C GLU A 158 -6.78 31.47 17.25
N VAL A 159 -7.87 31.29 16.49
CA VAL A 159 -8.35 29.95 16.10
C VAL A 159 -7.44 29.40 15.01
N PHE A 160 -7.14 30.19 13.97
CA PHE A 160 -6.14 29.84 12.96
C PHE A 160 -4.76 29.60 13.58
N VAL A 161 -4.26 30.49 14.44
CA VAL A 161 -2.90 30.35 14.98
C VAL A 161 -2.78 29.15 15.90
N LYS A 162 -3.85 28.79 16.62
CA LYS A 162 -3.90 27.50 17.31
C LYS A 162 -3.87 26.38 16.27
N ALA A 163 -4.85 26.35 15.37
CA ALA A 163 -5.04 25.37 14.30
C ALA A 163 -3.73 25.02 13.56
N TRP A 164 -3.09 26.04 13.02
CA TRP A 164 -1.82 26.01 12.33
C TRP A 164 -0.67 25.41 13.17
N LYS A 165 -0.49 25.89 14.41
CA LYS A 165 0.70 25.56 15.22
C LYS A 165 0.87 24.08 15.50
N THR A 166 -0.20 23.38 15.88
CA THR A 166 -0.03 21.95 16.18
C THR A 166 -0.01 21.11 14.91
N ASP A 167 -0.46 21.60 13.74
CA ASP A 167 -0.22 20.88 12.49
C ASP A 167 1.27 20.74 12.21
N VAL A 168 1.96 21.88 12.27
CA VAL A 168 3.41 21.97 12.17
C VAL A 168 4.06 21.14 13.29
N ASN A 169 3.41 20.95 14.45
CA ASN A 169 3.87 19.95 15.42
C ASN A 169 3.69 18.52 14.91
N PHE A 170 2.52 18.08 14.43
CA PHE A 170 2.33 16.73 13.91
C PHE A 170 3.24 16.41 12.72
N ALA A 171 3.27 17.27 11.70
CA ALA A 171 4.09 17.09 10.51
C ALA A 171 5.58 16.89 10.85
N PHE A 172 6.11 17.71 11.76
CA PHE A 172 7.51 17.62 12.17
C PHE A 172 7.78 16.52 13.20
N ASN A 173 6.84 16.25 14.11
CA ASN A 173 6.97 15.16 15.08
C ASN A 173 6.87 13.79 14.38
N LYS A 174 6.12 13.66 13.26
CA LYS A 174 6.15 12.50 12.36
C LYS A 174 7.54 12.28 11.75
N ILE A 175 8.21 13.33 11.27
CA ILE A 175 9.59 13.25 10.78
C ILE A 175 10.52 12.70 11.87
N MET A 176 10.37 13.17 13.12
CA MET A 176 11.17 12.70 14.26
C MET A 176 10.93 11.21 14.59
N LEU A 177 9.72 10.67 14.43
CA LEU A 177 9.45 9.24 14.61
C LEU A 177 10.20 8.35 13.61
N TYR A 178 10.52 8.88 12.41
CA TYR A 178 11.28 8.13 11.40
C TYR A 178 12.80 8.16 11.62
N TYR A 179 13.32 8.98 12.54
CA TYR A 179 14.76 9.11 12.78
C TYR A 179 15.46 7.76 13.03
N PRO A 180 15.03 6.88 13.97
CA PRO A 180 15.72 5.60 14.23
C PRO A 180 15.83 4.70 13.00
N ARG A 181 14.74 4.57 12.25
CA ARG A 181 14.64 3.72 11.06
C ARG A 181 15.50 4.25 9.92
N ASN A 182 15.45 5.55 9.68
CA ASN A 182 16.19 6.21 8.61
C ASN A 182 17.68 6.29 8.94
N HIS A 183 18.05 6.62 10.18
CA HIS A 183 19.44 6.63 10.64
C HIS A 183 20.08 5.26 10.45
N PHE A 184 19.45 4.18 10.95
CA PHE A 184 19.93 2.81 10.71
C PHE A 184 20.06 2.46 9.22
N TYR A 185 19.17 2.97 8.37
CA TYR A 185 19.25 2.76 6.91
C TYR A 185 20.43 3.50 6.23
N TYR A 186 20.85 4.66 6.75
CA TYR A 186 21.92 5.49 6.16
C TYR A 186 23.30 5.39 6.85
N THR A 187 23.37 4.92 8.10
CA THR A 187 24.64 4.68 8.84
C THR A 187 24.91 3.20 9.08
N GLY A 188 23.87 2.37 9.21
CA GLY A 188 23.96 1.00 9.74
C GLY A 188 23.99 0.92 11.27
N GLU A 189 23.95 2.06 11.97
CA GLU A 189 23.97 2.13 13.43
C GLU A 189 22.53 2.13 13.98
N LYS A 190 22.28 1.33 15.02
CA LYS A 190 20.96 1.30 15.68
C LYS A 190 20.93 2.33 16.79
N VAL A 191 19.89 3.16 16.77
CA VAL A 191 19.59 4.18 17.78
C VAL A 191 18.14 4.04 18.21
N GLU A 192 17.82 4.53 19.41
CA GLU A 192 16.47 4.62 19.97
C GLU A 192 16.21 6.10 20.30
N LEU A 193 14.93 6.52 20.33
CA LEU A 193 14.59 7.88 20.76
C LEU A 193 14.67 7.96 22.30
N SER A 194 15.46 8.91 22.82
CA SER A 194 15.52 9.17 24.27
C SER A 194 14.13 9.48 24.89
N ASP A 195 13.97 9.23 26.20
CA ASP A 195 12.73 9.52 26.95
C ASP A 195 12.30 11.00 26.82
N GLU A 196 13.27 11.93 26.82
CA GLU A 196 13.02 13.37 26.62
C GLU A 196 12.46 13.63 25.22
N SER A 197 12.98 12.94 24.21
CA SER A 197 12.55 13.06 22.81
C SER A 197 11.17 12.44 22.60
N ILE A 198 10.89 11.28 23.20
CA ILE A 198 9.54 10.69 23.23
C ILE A 198 8.57 11.63 23.94
N SER A 199 8.99 12.30 25.01
CA SER A 199 8.16 13.29 25.72
C SER A 199 7.98 14.61 24.96
N TYR A 200 8.88 14.98 24.06
CA TYR A 200 8.76 16.13 23.15
C TYR A 200 7.84 15.82 21.95
N ILE A 201 7.97 14.61 21.40
CA ILE A 201 7.15 14.11 20.29
C ILE A 201 5.69 13.88 20.74
N LYS A 202 5.45 13.52 22.01
CA LYS A 202 4.11 13.26 22.55
C LYS A 202 3.23 14.52 22.58
N VAL A 203 2.37 14.66 21.58
CA VAL A 203 1.37 15.73 21.47
C VAL A 203 0.06 15.36 22.19
N PRO A 204 -0.37 16.04 23.28
CA PRO A 204 -1.65 15.78 23.96
C PRO A 204 -2.88 15.91 23.06
N GLU A 205 -2.80 16.75 22.02
CA GLU A 205 -3.87 17.00 21.05
C GLU A 205 -4.25 15.77 20.21
N ILE A 206 -3.48 14.67 20.23
CA ILE A 206 -3.83 13.44 19.52
C ILE A 206 -5.22 12.86 19.95
N ASP A 207 -5.65 13.09 21.19
CA ASP A 207 -6.95 12.63 21.73
C ASP A 207 -8.09 13.65 21.60
N THR A 208 -7.88 14.74 20.86
CA THR A 208 -8.91 15.77 20.69
C THR A 208 -9.71 15.55 19.41
N LEU A 209 -11.02 15.35 19.51
CA LEU A 209 -11.88 15.03 18.34
C LEU A 209 -11.87 16.09 17.24
N ALA A 210 -11.68 17.37 17.60
CA ALA A 210 -11.53 18.44 16.63
C ALA A 210 -10.08 18.59 16.12
N CYS A 211 -9.24 17.58 16.31
CA CYS A 211 -7.96 17.41 15.63
C CYS A 211 -8.06 16.56 14.35
N PHE A 212 -9.24 16.15 13.92
CA PHE A 212 -9.38 14.97 13.06
C PHE A 212 -9.44 15.22 11.54
N ASP A 213 -10.09 16.28 11.05
CA ASP A 213 -10.30 16.57 9.60
C ASP A 213 -9.10 17.29 8.97
N LEU A 214 -7.90 16.84 9.32
CA LEU A 214 -6.77 17.72 9.52
C LEU A 214 -5.50 16.98 9.06
N PRO A 215 -4.91 17.32 7.89
CA PRO A 215 -4.04 16.42 7.13
C PRO A 215 -2.88 15.77 7.90
N SER A 216 -2.13 16.49 8.74
CA SER A 216 -1.04 15.83 9.49
C SER A 216 -1.52 14.99 10.67
N TYR A 217 -2.79 15.07 11.09
CA TYR A 217 -3.32 14.29 12.22
C TYR A 217 -3.29 12.79 11.94
N LYS A 218 -3.85 12.36 10.82
CA LYS A 218 -4.01 10.93 10.54
C LYS A 218 -2.64 10.28 10.38
N ASP A 219 -1.82 10.88 9.53
CA ASP A 219 -0.41 10.57 9.33
C ASP A 219 0.37 10.45 10.66
N PHE A 220 0.35 11.47 11.52
CA PHE A 220 1.08 11.43 12.79
C PHE A 220 0.50 10.42 13.79
N ALA A 221 -0.83 10.30 13.86
CA ALA A 221 -1.48 9.39 14.80
C ALA A 221 -1.24 7.93 14.42
N GLU A 222 -1.27 7.58 13.13
CA GLU A 222 -0.88 6.27 12.61
C GLU A 222 0.58 5.97 12.96
N ASP A 223 1.53 6.85 12.60
CA ASP A 223 2.95 6.65 12.93
C ASP A 223 3.22 6.55 14.45
N TRP A 224 2.45 7.26 15.28
CA TRP A 224 2.56 7.20 16.74
C TRP A 224 1.96 5.90 17.33
N ILE A 225 0.82 5.44 16.83
CA ILE A 225 0.23 4.15 17.22
C ILE A 225 1.18 3.01 16.78
N ASP A 226 1.71 3.08 15.55
CA ASP A 226 2.70 2.14 15.03
C ASP A 226 3.95 2.10 15.92
N TYR A 227 4.62 3.24 16.13
CA TYR A 227 5.80 3.33 16.99
C TYR A 227 5.56 2.76 18.41
N LYS A 228 4.39 3.03 19.00
CA LYS A 228 4.02 2.44 20.30
C LYS A 228 3.77 0.94 20.21
N SER A 229 3.16 0.45 19.13
CA SER A 229 2.92 -0.98 18.92
C SER A 229 4.24 -1.74 18.72
N GLU A 230 5.21 -1.17 17.99
CA GLU A 230 6.53 -1.77 17.79
C GLU A 230 7.28 -1.93 19.12
N HIS A 231 7.27 -0.90 19.97
CA HIS A 231 7.94 -0.94 21.27
C HIS A 231 7.23 -1.88 22.28
N LEU A 232 5.90 -2.02 22.26
CA LEU A 232 5.19 -3.05 23.06
C LEU A 232 5.49 -4.50 22.61
N LEU A 233 5.96 -4.66 21.36
CA LEU A 233 6.38 -5.93 20.78
C LEU A 233 7.90 -6.12 20.79
N GLU A 234 8.64 -5.21 21.42
CA GLU A 234 10.09 -5.31 21.57
C GLU A 234 10.50 -6.59 22.34
N GLY A 235 11.62 -7.18 21.93
CA GLY A 235 12.04 -8.52 22.35
C GLY A 235 11.20 -9.67 21.75
N LYS A 236 9.99 -9.39 21.23
CA LYS A 236 9.16 -10.34 20.45
C LYS A 236 9.27 -10.13 18.95
N THR A 237 10.04 -9.15 18.48
CA THR A 237 10.34 -8.89 17.05
C THR A 237 11.07 -10.03 16.30
N SER A 238 11.23 -11.19 16.93
CA SER A 238 11.75 -12.44 16.34
C SER A 238 10.77 -13.62 16.41
N SER A 239 9.56 -13.43 16.94
CA SER A 239 8.52 -14.46 16.97
C SER A 239 7.65 -14.43 15.71
N LYS A 240 7.23 -15.62 15.25
CA LYS A 240 6.45 -15.75 14.00
C LYS A 240 5.10 -15.03 14.04
N HIS A 241 4.75 -14.46 12.88
CA HIS A 241 3.53 -13.70 12.56
C HIS A 241 3.40 -12.38 13.32
N TYR A 242 4.46 -11.56 13.28
CA TYR A 242 4.47 -10.23 13.88
C TYR A 242 3.27 -9.34 13.47
N LYS A 243 2.82 -9.38 12.21
CA LYS A 243 1.66 -8.59 11.74
C LYS A 243 0.36 -8.90 12.50
N LEU A 244 0.15 -10.14 12.96
CA LEU A 244 -0.99 -10.48 13.83
C LEU A 244 -0.81 -9.89 15.23
N MET A 245 0.42 -9.99 15.76
CA MET A 245 0.77 -9.45 17.07
C MET A 245 0.70 -7.92 17.10
N LYS A 246 0.88 -7.24 15.96
CA LYS A 246 0.64 -5.79 15.81
C LYS A 246 -0.81 -5.43 16.15
N MET A 247 -1.80 -6.10 15.55
CA MET A 247 -3.21 -5.85 15.86
C MET A 247 -3.52 -6.13 17.34
N ASP A 248 -2.93 -7.19 17.89
CA ASP A 248 -3.01 -7.58 19.30
C ASP A 248 -2.37 -6.55 20.27
N ALA A 249 -1.47 -5.68 19.78
CA ALA A 249 -0.91 -4.56 20.54
C ALA A 249 -1.70 -3.26 20.31
N VAL A 250 -2.12 -2.99 19.07
CA VAL A 250 -2.91 -1.82 18.66
C VAL A 250 -4.26 -1.78 19.37
N SER A 251 -4.98 -2.90 19.47
CA SER A 251 -6.27 -2.97 20.19
C SER A 251 -6.15 -2.59 21.68
N ARG A 252 -4.97 -2.79 22.29
CA ARG A 252 -4.65 -2.42 23.68
C ARG A 252 -4.20 -0.96 23.78
N LEU A 253 -3.44 -0.46 22.80
CA LEU A 253 -2.93 0.91 22.77
C LEU A 253 -4.00 1.94 22.46
N ILE A 254 -4.98 1.64 21.62
CA ILE A 254 -6.04 2.59 21.24
C ILE A 254 -6.80 3.13 22.49
N PRO A 255 -7.20 2.29 23.48
CA PRO A 255 -7.73 2.78 24.75
C PRO A 255 -6.75 3.53 25.67
N GLU A 256 -5.44 3.36 25.50
CA GLU A 256 -4.42 4.10 26.27
C GLU A 256 -4.06 5.45 25.66
N ILE A 257 -4.16 5.57 24.33
CA ILE A 257 -3.88 6.80 23.56
C ILE A 257 -5.14 7.69 23.50
N PHE A 258 -6.34 7.11 23.35
CA PHE A 258 -7.58 7.85 23.11
C PHE A 258 -8.62 7.67 24.22
N THR A 259 -8.94 8.72 24.97
CA THR A 259 -10.11 8.80 25.85
C THR A 259 -11.39 9.11 25.08
N SER A 260 -11.30 9.76 23.91
CA SER A 260 -12.40 10.00 22.99
C SER A 260 -12.93 8.71 22.36
N GLN A 261 -14.23 8.44 22.52
CA GLN A 261 -14.86 7.22 21.97
C GLN A 261 -14.82 7.18 20.44
N PHE A 262 -15.09 8.31 19.76
CA PHE A 262 -15.06 8.36 18.29
C PHE A 262 -13.64 8.05 17.76
N LEU A 263 -12.60 8.60 18.40
CA LEU A 263 -11.22 8.34 17.98
C LEU A 263 -10.83 6.88 18.24
N ARG A 264 -11.26 6.27 19.35
CA ARG A 264 -11.11 4.82 19.56
C ARG A 264 -11.78 3.99 18.46
N ASP A 265 -13.03 4.32 18.15
CA ASP A 265 -13.83 3.58 17.17
C ASP A 265 -13.23 3.68 15.76
N TYR A 266 -12.85 4.89 15.34
CA TYR A 266 -12.19 5.13 14.06
C TYR A 266 -10.84 4.40 13.96
N TRP A 267 -9.93 4.60 14.93
CA TRP A 267 -8.61 3.98 14.84
C TRP A 267 -8.66 2.46 14.93
N TYR A 268 -9.61 1.87 15.68
CA TYR A 268 -9.81 0.41 15.63
C TYR A 268 -10.29 -0.01 14.23
N ALA A 269 -11.24 0.72 13.63
CA ALA A 269 -11.75 0.41 12.29
C ALA A 269 -10.67 0.47 11.21
N GLU A 270 -9.80 1.49 11.20
CA GLU A 270 -8.74 1.61 10.19
C GLU A 270 -7.71 0.48 10.28
N TYR A 271 -7.19 0.20 11.48
CA TYR A 271 -6.26 -0.92 11.67
C TYR A 271 -6.92 -2.29 11.43
N LEU A 272 -8.23 -2.42 11.66
CA LEU A 272 -8.96 -3.64 11.32
C LEU A 272 -9.14 -3.81 9.80
N LYS A 273 -9.39 -2.73 9.05
CA LYS A 273 -9.37 -2.74 7.57
C LYS A 273 -7.97 -3.12 7.06
N GLU A 274 -6.91 -2.51 7.60
CA GLU A 274 -5.49 -2.83 7.27
C GLU A 274 -5.19 -4.31 7.55
N HIS A 275 -5.64 -4.82 8.69
CA HIS A 275 -5.45 -6.22 9.06
C HIS A 275 -6.21 -7.19 8.14
N ILE A 276 -7.46 -6.88 7.75
CA ILE A 276 -8.25 -7.71 6.81
C ILE A 276 -7.59 -7.76 5.43
N GLU A 277 -7.10 -6.63 4.91
CA GLU A 277 -6.46 -6.56 3.60
C GLU A 277 -5.11 -7.31 3.57
N ASN A 278 -4.29 -7.17 4.63
CA ASN A 278 -2.99 -7.85 4.74
C ASN A 278 -3.08 -9.35 5.08
N ASN A 279 -4.05 -9.76 5.92
CA ASN A 279 -4.06 -11.06 6.59
C ASN A 279 -5.25 -11.95 6.21
N SER A 280 -6.23 -11.44 5.46
CA SER A 280 -7.54 -12.03 5.14
C SER A 280 -8.64 -11.88 6.20
N LEU A 281 -9.88 -12.13 5.74
CA LEU A 281 -11.08 -12.12 6.56
C LEU A 281 -11.08 -13.22 7.64
N SER A 282 -10.60 -14.44 7.33
CA SER A 282 -10.64 -15.56 8.30
C SER A 282 -9.72 -15.33 9.50
N ASN A 283 -8.50 -14.83 9.26
CA ASN A 283 -7.56 -14.46 10.32
C ASN A 283 -7.99 -13.21 11.12
N SER A 284 -8.92 -12.41 10.59
CA SER A 284 -9.41 -11.18 11.22
C SER A 284 -10.68 -11.36 12.07
N GLN A 285 -11.36 -12.50 12.00
CA GLN A 285 -12.63 -12.72 12.72
C GLN A 285 -12.59 -12.48 14.25
N PRO A 286 -11.50 -12.75 15.00
CA PRO A 286 -11.44 -12.39 16.42
C PRO A 286 -11.56 -10.87 16.66
N TYR A 287 -10.87 -10.07 15.84
CA TYR A 287 -10.85 -8.61 15.92
C TYR A 287 -12.12 -7.97 15.37
N ILE A 288 -12.74 -8.57 14.35
CA ILE A 288 -14.08 -8.17 13.88
C ILE A 288 -15.11 -8.31 15.01
N LYS A 289 -15.07 -9.44 15.74
CA LYS A 289 -15.96 -9.66 16.88
C LYS A 289 -15.64 -8.72 18.06
N GLU A 290 -14.37 -8.44 18.34
CA GLU A 290 -14.00 -7.45 19.36
C GLU A 290 -14.51 -6.06 18.97
N PHE A 291 -14.31 -5.62 17.73
CA PHE A 291 -14.84 -4.36 17.19
C PHE A 291 -16.37 -4.25 17.35
N GLU A 292 -17.13 -5.30 17.00
CA GLU A 292 -18.59 -5.36 17.19
C GLU A 292 -19.00 -5.24 18.67
N GLU A 293 -18.16 -5.67 19.61
CA GLU A 293 -18.40 -5.54 21.06
C GLU A 293 -17.96 -4.17 21.62
N VAL A 294 -16.85 -3.58 21.15
CA VAL A 294 -16.28 -2.33 21.71
C VAL A 294 -16.74 -1.05 21.02
N CYS A 295 -17.02 -1.05 19.71
CA CYS A 295 -17.37 0.15 18.94
C CYS A 295 -18.73 0.75 19.36
N LYS A 296 -18.87 2.08 19.39
CA LYS A 296 -20.09 2.79 19.85
C LYS A 296 -20.59 3.89 18.90
N SER A 297 -19.84 4.22 17.85
CA SER A 297 -20.24 5.15 16.80
C SER A 297 -21.03 4.44 15.70
N ASP A 298 -22.33 4.76 15.57
CA ASP A 298 -23.20 4.19 14.54
C ASP A 298 -22.67 4.43 13.11
N THR A 299 -22.00 5.56 12.86
CA THR A 299 -21.35 5.87 11.58
C THR A 299 -20.22 4.88 11.28
N ILE A 300 -19.29 4.69 12.21
CA ILE A 300 -18.13 3.80 12.02
C ILE A 300 -18.57 2.33 11.97
N VAL A 301 -19.61 1.95 12.71
CA VAL A 301 -20.26 0.63 12.57
C VAL A 301 -20.83 0.45 11.16
N THR A 302 -21.53 1.46 10.61
CA THR A 302 -22.12 1.40 9.27
C THR A 302 -21.04 1.33 8.17
N GLU A 303 -19.99 2.13 8.28
CA GLU A 303 -18.83 2.08 7.37
C GLU A 303 -18.16 0.70 7.39
N MET A 304 -17.92 0.14 8.57
CA MET A 304 -17.28 -1.17 8.70
C MET A 304 -18.18 -2.31 8.20
N GLN A 305 -19.50 -2.22 8.40
CA GLN A 305 -20.46 -3.16 7.82
C GLN A 305 -20.47 -3.09 6.28
N ASN A 306 -20.39 -1.90 5.70
CA ASN A 306 -20.28 -1.72 4.24
C ASN A 306 -18.96 -2.31 3.70
N TYR A 307 -17.82 -2.03 4.36
CA TYR A 307 -16.52 -2.60 4.00
C TYR A 307 -16.53 -4.14 4.10
N LEU A 308 -17.00 -4.71 5.21
CA LEU A 308 -17.12 -6.17 5.40
C LEU A 308 -18.08 -6.81 4.40
N THR A 309 -19.09 -6.09 3.92
CA THR A 309 -20.00 -6.56 2.86
C THR A 309 -19.27 -6.58 1.51
N ALA A 310 -18.57 -5.51 1.12
CA ALA A 310 -17.77 -5.47 -0.10
C ALA A 310 -16.67 -6.56 -0.13
N VAL A 311 -16.01 -6.84 1.00
CA VAL A 311 -15.03 -7.93 1.15
C VAL A 311 -15.68 -9.31 1.01
N ARG A 312 -16.96 -9.48 1.38
CA ARG A 312 -17.71 -10.74 1.19
C ARG A 312 -18.25 -10.88 -0.25
N ASP A 313 -18.77 -9.81 -0.83
CA ASP A 313 -19.33 -9.80 -2.19
C ASP A 313 -18.24 -10.04 -3.25
N SER A 314 -17.04 -9.45 -3.06
CA SER A 314 -15.85 -9.75 -3.88
C SER A 314 -15.31 -11.17 -3.72
N ARG A 315 -15.85 -11.94 -2.77
CA ARG A 315 -15.56 -13.37 -2.51
C ARG A 315 -16.73 -14.30 -2.85
N ALA A 316 -17.81 -13.79 -3.45
CA ALA A 316 -19.04 -14.56 -3.67
C ALA A 316 -19.04 -15.41 -4.97
N ASP A 317 -18.04 -15.29 -5.84
CA ASP A 317 -17.96 -15.97 -7.14
C ASP A 317 -16.95 -17.14 -7.20
N HIS A 318 -16.44 -17.56 -6.04
CA HIS A 318 -15.48 -18.65 -5.88
C HIS A 318 -15.58 -19.31 -4.49
N GLU A 319 -15.03 -20.52 -4.32
CA GLU A 319 -14.90 -21.14 -3.01
C GLU A 319 -13.59 -20.69 -2.32
N VAL A 320 -13.52 -20.77 -0.99
CA VAL A 320 -12.31 -20.43 -0.22
C VAL A 320 -12.00 -21.56 0.77
N GLU A 321 -10.90 -22.27 0.55
CA GLU A 321 -10.38 -23.30 1.45
C GLU A 321 -9.09 -22.84 2.15
N ILE A 322 -8.82 -23.38 3.34
CA ILE A 322 -7.56 -23.18 4.05
C ILE A 322 -6.61 -24.32 3.65
N TYR A 323 -5.58 -24.02 2.84
CA TYR A 323 -4.63 -25.03 2.38
C TYR A 323 -3.52 -25.30 3.40
N LYS A 324 -3.24 -24.33 4.29
CA LYS A 324 -2.17 -24.40 5.29
C LYS A 324 -2.52 -23.52 6.50
N THR A 325 -2.14 -24.00 7.69
CA THR A 325 -2.11 -23.20 8.92
C THR A 325 -0.70 -23.26 9.53
N ASP A 326 -0.06 -22.12 9.78
CA ASP A 326 1.19 -22.00 10.55
C ASP A 326 0.90 -21.17 11.80
N ASN A 327 1.11 -21.70 13.01
CA ASN A 327 0.90 -20.99 14.29
C ASN A 327 -0.38 -20.11 14.34
N SER A 328 -1.54 -20.73 14.08
CA SER A 328 -2.87 -20.10 14.00
C SER A 328 -3.12 -19.12 12.83
N PHE A 329 -2.11 -18.77 12.03
CA PHE A 329 -2.29 -18.05 10.77
C PHE A 329 -2.72 -19.01 9.67
N ASN A 330 -3.86 -18.76 9.05
CA ASN A 330 -4.40 -19.54 7.95
C ASN A 330 -4.03 -18.93 6.61
N LEU A 331 -3.80 -19.77 5.61
CA LEU A 331 -3.55 -19.36 4.23
C LEU A 331 -4.68 -19.86 3.33
N GLU A 332 -5.33 -18.91 2.67
CA GLU A 332 -6.51 -19.12 1.82
C GLU A 332 -6.12 -19.48 0.37
N ALA A 333 -6.83 -20.48 -0.17
CA ALA A 333 -6.87 -20.82 -1.58
C ALA A 333 -8.25 -20.42 -2.13
N HIS A 334 -8.28 -19.49 -3.07
CA HIS A 334 -9.51 -18.96 -3.68
C HIS A 334 -9.79 -19.66 -5.00
N ILE A 335 -10.78 -20.55 -5.03
CA ILE A 335 -10.96 -21.60 -6.04
C ILE A 335 -12.12 -21.26 -6.99
N PHE A 336 -11.77 -20.98 -8.24
CA PHE A 336 -12.67 -20.65 -9.34
C PHE A 336 -12.88 -21.89 -10.21
N TYR A 337 -14.02 -22.57 -10.06
CA TYR A 337 -14.37 -23.75 -10.86
C TYR A 337 -14.98 -23.36 -12.22
N PRO A 338 -14.68 -24.10 -13.30
CA PRO A 338 -15.30 -23.92 -14.61
C PRO A 338 -16.82 -23.90 -14.57
N ASN A 339 -17.42 -23.09 -15.45
CA ASN A 339 -18.88 -22.92 -15.50
C ASN A 339 -19.66 -24.19 -15.92
N ASP A 340 -18.98 -25.22 -16.45
CA ASP A 340 -19.55 -26.54 -16.73
C ASP A 340 -19.06 -27.56 -15.69
N THR A 341 -19.82 -27.70 -14.60
CA THR A 341 -19.57 -28.65 -13.51
C THR A 341 -20.13 -30.06 -13.78
N LEU A 342 -20.59 -30.34 -15.02
CA LEU A 342 -21.15 -31.64 -15.41
C LEU A 342 -20.14 -32.55 -16.12
N ALA A 343 -18.89 -32.09 -16.31
CA ALA A 343 -17.81 -32.90 -16.83
C ALA A 343 -17.48 -34.08 -15.89
N LEU A 344 -17.52 -35.31 -16.42
CA LEU A 344 -17.04 -36.52 -15.74
C LEU A 344 -15.52 -36.69 -15.81
N GLU A 345 -14.82 -35.71 -16.37
CA GLU A 345 -13.37 -35.69 -16.54
C GLU A 345 -12.76 -34.69 -15.54
N ARG A 346 -11.50 -34.94 -15.15
CA ARG A 346 -10.74 -34.05 -14.26
C ARG A 346 -10.20 -32.87 -15.05
N HIS A 347 -10.34 -31.67 -14.49
CA HIS A 347 -9.86 -30.45 -15.15
C HIS A 347 -8.34 -30.27 -14.97
N PRO A 348 -7.64 -29.70 -15.96
CA PRO A 348 -6.34 -29.07 -15.70
C PRO A 348 -6.52 -27.93 -14.69
N ALA A 349 -5.50 -27.66 -13.89
CA ALA A 349 -5.55 -26.62 -12.88
C ALA A 349 -4.51 -25.52 -13.13
N ILE A 350 -4.75 -24.33 -12.58
CA ILE A 350 -3.77 -23.24 -12.57
C ILE A 350 -3.75 -22.53 -11.22
N VAL A 351 -2.58 -22.46 -10.58
CA VAL A 351 -2.36 -21.65 -9.37
C VAL A 351 -1.74 -20.31 -9.74
N ILE A 352 -2.23 -19.24 -9.13
CA ILE A 352 -1.92 -17.86 -9.51
C ILE A 352 -1.35 -17.11 -8.30
N PHE A 353 -0.05 -16.84 -8.32
CA PHE A 353 0.67 -16.09 -7.29
C PHE A 353 0.82 -14.61 -7.68
N HIS A 354 0.37 -13.71 -6.82
CA HIS A 354 0.43 -12.28 -7.08
C HIS A 354 1.84 -11.68 -6.93
N GLY A 355 2.05 -10.53 -7.57
CA GLY A 355 3.22 -9.67 -7.33
C GLY A 355 3.06 -8.83 -6.05
N GLY A 356 3.91 -7.82 -5.89
CA GLY A 356 3.94 -6.97 -4.69
C GLY A 356 5.21 -7.11 -3.84
N GLY A 357 6.38 -7.27 -4.48
CA GLY A 357 7.68 -7.18 -3.79
C GLY A 357 7.89 -8.14 -2.60
N TRP A 358 7.17 -9.26 -2.58
CA TRP A 358 7.00 -10.18 -1.44
C TRP A 358 6.42 -9.55 -0.15
N ASN A 359 6.26 -8.23 -0.06
CA ASN A 359 5.88 -7.51 1.18
C ASN A 359 4.43 -6.96 1.18
N SER A 360 3.78 -6.89 0.01
CA SER A 360 2.40 -6.44 -0.16
C SER A 360 1.63 -7.34 -1.15
N GLY A 361 0.30 -7.17 -1.17
CA GLY A 361 -0.59 -7.82 -2.12
C GLY A 361 -1.66 -8.68 -1.45
N ASN A 362 -2.68 -9.03 -2.24
CA ASN A 362 -3.87 -9.73 -1.78
C ASN A 362 -4.33 -10.70 -2.89
N PRO A 363 -4.93 -11.87 -2.56
CA PRO A 363 -5.44 -12.80 -3.57
C PRO A 363 -6.42 -12.18 -4.57
N SER A 364 -7.15 -11.12 -4.18
CA SER A 364 -8.06 -10.38 -5.06
C SER A 364 -7.39 -9.84 -6.32
N TRP A 365 -6.10 -9.50 -6.26
CA TRP A 365 -5.31 -9.02 -7.40
C TRP A 365 -5.18 -10.07 -8.52
N ALA A 366 -5.46 -11.34 -8.20
CA ALA A 366 -5.48 -12.47 -9.14
C ALA A 366 -6.89 -12.87 -9.60
N PHE A 367 -7.98 -12.36 -9.01
CA PHE A 367 -9.34 -12.86 -9.29
C PHE A 367 -9.75 -12.73 -10.76
N GLU A 368 -9.48 -11.61 -11.43
CA GLU A 368 -9.82 -11.46 -12.86
C GLU A 368 -8.99 -12.39 -13.76
N ARG A 369 -7.76 -12.74 -13.37
CA ARG A 369 -6.96 -13.78 -14.05
C ARG A 369 -7.51 -15.18 -13.78
N ALA A 370 -7.98 -15.44 -12.56
CA ALA A 370 -8.61 -16.71 -12.21
C ALA A 370 -9.93 -16.90 -13.00
N LYS A 371 -10.74 -15.85 -13.15
CA LYS A 371 -11.95 -15.85 -14.00
C LYS A 371 -11.63 -16.13 -15.46
N HIS A 372 -10.59 -15.51 -16.03
CA HIS A 372 -10.12 -15.81 -17.39
C HIS A 372 -9.80 -17.30 -17.59
N PHE A 373 -8.95 -17.89 -16.73
CA PHE A 373 -8.60 -19.31 -16.87
C PHE A 373 -9.74 -20.27 -16.50
N ARG A 374 -10.65 -19.87 -15.59
CA ARG A 374 -11.92 -20.56 -15.28
C ARG A 374 -12.80 -20.64 -16.53
N ASP A 375 -12.93 -19.54 -17.26
CA ASP A 375 -13.78 -19.45 -18.45
C ASP A 375 -13.14 -20.16 -19.66
N LEU A 376 -11.84 -20.44 -19.61
CA LEU A 376 -11.12 -21.37 -20.49
C LEU A 376 -11.18 -22.85 -20.05
N GLY A 377 -11.82 -23.17 -18.92
CA GLY A 377 -12.09 -24.54 -18.49
C GLY A 377 -11.12 -25.15 -17.46
N LEU A 378 -10.18 -24.37 -16.91
CA LEU A 378 -9.31 -24.80 -15.81
C LEU A 378 -9.97 -24.53 -14.45
N VAL A 379 -9.64 -25.34 -13.43
CA VAL A 379 -9.84 -24.91 -12.03
C VAL A 379 -8.71 -23.95 -11.68
N ALA A 380 -9.05 -22.67 -11.50
CA ALA A 380 -8.09 -21.62 -11.22
C ALA A 380 -8.07 -21.25 -9.74
N ILE A 381 -6.89 -21.18 -9.13
CA ILE A 381 -6.70 -20.89 -7.71
C ILE A 381 -5.87 -19.62 -7.53
N ALA A 382 -6.49 -18.56 -7.02
CA ALA A 382 -5.76 -17.38 -6.55
C ALA A 382 -5.18 -17.66 -5.15
N ALA A 383 -3.86 -17.51 -5.01
CA ALA A 383 -3.12 -17.96 -3.84
C ALA A 383 -2.89 -16.83 -2.82
N GLN A 384 -3.25 -17.06 -1.56
CA GLN A 384 -2.63 -16.34 -0.43
C GLN A 384 -1.30 -17.01 -0.07
N TYR A 385 -0.28 -16.22 0.26
CA TYR A 385 1.00 -16.68 0.81
C TYR A 385 1.49 -15.66 1.84
N ARG A 386 2.39 -16.04 2.76
CA ARG A 386 2.89 -15.09 3.78
C ARG A 386 3.79 -14.03 3.15
N LEU A 387 3.50 -12.77 3.49
CA LEU A 387 4.24 -11.60 3.05
C LEU A 387 5.38 -11.24 4.00
N CYS A 388 6.52 -10.86 3.44
CA CYS A 388 7.68 -10.39 4.18
C CYS A 388 7.35 -9.23 5.11
N ASN A 389 8.02 -9.22 6.26
CA ASN A 389 8.05 -8.09 7.18
C ASN A 389 9.49 -7.88 7.68
N VAL A 390 9.74 -6.83 8.45
CA VAL A 390 11.11 -6.51 8.94
C VAL A 390 11.50 -7.29 10.22
N HIS A 391 10.77 -8.36 10.55
CA HIS A 391 10.83 -9.04 11.86
C HIS A 391 11.10 -10.55 11.73
N ASP A 392 10.17 -11.29 11.11
CA ASP A 392 10.06 -12.74 11.25
C ASP A 392 9.70 -13.52 9.96
N ILE A 393 9.02 -12.88 9.00
CA ILE A 393 8.67 -13.49 7.71
C ILE A 393 9.62 -12.99 6.63
N THR A 394 10.23 -13.92 5.90
CA THR A 394 11.03 -13.65 4.71
C THR A 394 10.41 -14.28 3.46
N ALA A 395 10.96 -14.00 2.28
CA ALA A 395 10.52 -14.63 1.04
C ALA A 395 10.76 -16.15 1.02
N ILE A 396 11.56 -16.70 1.95
CA ILE A 396 11.72 -18.15 2.12
C ILE A 396 10.42 -18.79 2.64
N GLU A 397 9.71 -18.12 3.55
CA GLU A 397 8.36 -18.52 3.98
C GLU A 397 7.38 -18.48 2.81
N SER A 398 7.39 -17.42 1.99
CA SER A 398 6.57 -17.31 0.78
C SER A 398 6.87 -18.41 -0.23
N MET A 399 8.15 -18.77 -0.42
CA MET A 399 8.59 -19.87 -1.29
C MET A 399 8.13 -21.24 -0.75
N SER A 400 8.10 -21.44 0.58
CA SER A 400 7.50 -22.64 1.20
C SER A 400 6.01 -22.70 0.91
N ASP A 401 5.29 -21.60 1.15
CA ASP A 401 3.83 -21.53 0.99
C ASP A 401 3.41 -21.87 -0.45
N ALA A 402 4.17 -21.40 -1.45
CA ALA A 402 3.95 -21.76 -2.85
C ALA A 402 4.16 -23.26 -3.15
N ARG A 403 5.18 -23.91 -2.55
CA ARG A 403 5.38 -25.36 -2.65
C ARG A 403 4.25 -26.13 -1.97
N ASP A 404 3.88 -25.69 -0.78
CA ASP A 404 2.85 -26.31 0.06
C ASP A 404 1.46 -26.24 -0.62
N LEU A 405 1.13 -25.13 -1.29
CA LEU A 405 -0.11 -25.01 -2.07
C LEU A 405 -0.17 -25.97 -3.26
N ILE A 406 0.90 -26.09 -4.05
CA ILE A 406 0.95 -27.04 -5.18
C ILE A 406 0.85 -28.49 -4.67
N MET A 407 1.51 -28.80 -3.54
CA MET A 407 1.39 -30.10 -2.89
C MET A 407 -0.01 -30.35 -2.32
N TRP A 408 -0.68 -29.33 -1.78
CA TRP A 408 -2.06 -29.41 -1.31
C TRP A 408 -3.03 -29.63 -2.47
N MET A 409 -2.88 -28.94 -3.61
CA MET A 409 -3.69 -29.17 -4.81
C MET A 409 -3.61 -30.64 -5.27
N ARG A 410 -2.41 -31.25 -5.27
CA ARG A 410 -2.25 -32.67 -5.60
C ARG A 410 -2.85 -33.62 -4.56
N GLN A 411 -2.89 -33.24 -3.28
CA GLN A 411 -3.58 -34.00 -2.22
C GLN A 411 -5.10 -33.91 -2.37
N SER A 412 -5.61 -32.70 -2.58
CA SER A 412 -7.03 -32.35 -2.74
C SER A 412 -7.55 -32.60 -4.17
N ALA A 413 -6.78 -33.22 -5.07
CA ALA A 413 -7.11 -33.31 -6.49
C ALA A 413 -8.47 -34.00 -6.77
N THR A 414 -8.94 -34.85 -5.86
CA THR A 414 -10.24 -35.52 -5.98
C THR A 414 -11.42 -34.68 -5.44
N SER A 415 -11.20 -33.79 -4.47
CA SER A 415 -12.25 -32.84 -4.03
C SER A 415 -12.37 -31.65 -4.98
N LEU A 416 -11.23 -31.14 -5.46
CA LEU A 416 -11.15 -30.03 -6.44
C LEU A 416 -11.54 -30.43 -7.88
N ASN A 417 -11.80 -31.72 -8.14
CA ASN A 417 -11.97 -32.32 -9.48
C ASN A 417 -10.85 -31.96 -10.50
N ILE A 418 -9.60 -31.93 -10.05
CA ILE A 418 -8.44 -31.62 -10.92
C ILE A 418 -7.58 -32.85 -11.23
N ASP A 419 -6.85 -32.75 -12.33
CA ASP A 419 -5.82 -33.71 -12.72
C ASP A 419 -4.50 -33.34 -12.01
N PRO A 420 -4.00 -34.18 -11.06
CA PRO A 420 -2.82 -33.86 -10.27
C PRO A 420 -1.51 -33.80 -11.09
N ASP A 421 -1.50 -34.35 -12.30
CA ASP A 421 -0.35 -34.32 -13.21
C ASP A 421 -0.45 -33.18 -14.25
N ARG A 422 -1.38 -32.23 -14.04
CA ARG A 422 -1.67 -31.10 -14.96
C ARG A 422 -1.94 -29.79 -14.20
N ILE A 423 -1.02 -29.41 -13.32
CA ILE A 423 -1.08 -28.16 -12.54
C ILE A 423 -0.13 -27.11 -13.12
N VAL A 424 -0.67 -26.10 -13.80
CA VAL A 424 0.07 -24.90 -14.21
C VAL A 424 0.32 -24.01 -13.00
N ALA A 425 1.44 -23.31 -12.97
CA ALA A 425 1.66 -22.20 -12.04
C ALA A 425 1.92 -20.89 -12.81
N TYR A 426 1.12 -19.88 -12.53
CA TYR A 426 1.20 -18.52 -13.07
C TYR A 426 1.68 -17.57 -11.97
N GLY A 427 2.53 -16.62 -12.33
CA GLY A 427 2.85 -15.51 -11.42
C GLY A 427 3.35 -14.27 -12.16
N TRP A 428 3.34 -13.15 -11.44
CA TRP A 428 3.94 -11.90 -11.92
C TRP A 428 4.88 -11.28 -10.88
N SER A 429 5.99 -10.66 -11.32
CA SER A 429 6.96 -10.02 -10.41
C SER A 429 7.46 -11.01 -9.33
N ALA A 430 7.29 -10.68 -8.05
CA ALA A 430 7.55 -11.56 -6.92
C ALA A 430 6.81 -12.91 -7.00
N GLY A 431 5.55 -12.94 -7.45
CA GLY A 431 4.79 -14.18 -7.62
C GLY A 431 5.38 -15.11 -8.69
N ALA A 432 5.95 -14.55 -9.75
CA ALA A 432 6.66 -15.35 -10.77
C ALA A 432 7.98 -15.93 -10.23
N HIS A 433 8.63 -15.25 -9.28
CA HIS A 433 9.72 -15.84 -8.50
C HIS A 433 9.24 -16.97 -7.60
N LEU A 434 8.05 -16.89 -6.98
CA LEU A 434 7.48 -18.02 -6.23
C LEU A 434 7.23 -19.25 -7.13
N VAL A 435 6.66 -19.04 -8.32
CA VAL A 435 6.44 -20.09 -9.33
C VAL A 435 7.76 -20.78 -9.72
N SER A 436 8.73 -20.00 -10.20
CA SER A 436 10.02 -20.54 -10.61
C SER A 436 10.79 -21.16 -9.43
N SER A 437 10.64 -20.62 -8.22
CA SER A 437 11.19 -21.19 -6.99
C SER A 437 10.55 -22.51 -6.58
N ALA A 438 9.25 -22.72 -6.81
CA ALA A 438 8.61 -24.00 -6.52
C ALA A 438 9.14 -25.12 -7.43
N ALA A 439 9.41 -24.81 -8.70
CA ALA A 439 10.03 -25.74 -9.64
C ALA A 439 11.52 -26.00 -9.34
N ILE A 440 12.28 -24.96 -8.96
CA ILE A 440 13.73 -25.02 -8.85
C ILE A 440 14.20 -25.41 -7.45
N PHE A 441 13.58 -24.90 -6.39
CA PHE A 441 13.90 -25.19 -4.99
C PHE A 441 12.92 -26.20 -4.37
N SER A 442 12.48 -27.17 -5.17
CA SER A 442 11.61 -28.27 -4.79
C SER A 442 12.23 -29.13 -3.67
N GLU A 443 11.64 -29.10 -2.47
CA GLU A 443 12.08 -29.94 -1.36
C GLU A 443 11.56 -31.38 -1.50
N SER A 444 12.47 -32.36 -1.40
CA SER A 444 12.13 -33.76 -1.18
C SER A 444 11.88 -34.01 0.31
N ILE A 445 10.71 -33.59 0.81
CA ILE A 445 10.31 -33.76 2.22
C ILE A 445 10.36 -35.26 2.59
N PRO A 446 11.21 -35.70 3.54
CA PRO A 446 11.43 -37.13 3.79
C PRO A 446 10.14 -37.86 4.21
N GLY A 447 9.70 -38.82 3.39
CA GLY A 447 8.48 -39.59 3.61
C GLY A 447 7.23 -39.02 2.96
N ASN A 448 7.28 -37.80 2.39
CA ASN A 448 6.25 -37.31 1.49
C ASN A 448 6.61 -37.66 0.03
N THR A 449 5.68 -38.22 -0.71
CA THR A 449 5.86 -38.62 -2.13
C THR A 449 5.24 -37.62 -3.11
N ILE A 450 4.61 -36.56 -2.61
CA ILE A 450 3.84 -35.61 -3.41
C ILE A 450 4.74 -34.44 -3.84
N ASN A 451 4.76 -34.18 -5.15
CA ASN A 451 5.63 -33.20 -5.78
C ASN A 451 5.14 -31.76 -5.57
N SER A 452 6.08 -30.81 -5.40
CA SER A 452 5.83 -29.36 -5.35
C SER A 452 6.14 -28.63 -6.67
N ILE A 453 6.78 -29.29 -7.63
CA ILE A 453 7.08 -28.72 -8.96
C ILE A 453 5.78 -28.66 -9.79
N PRO A 454 5.39 -27.49 -10.36
CA PRO A 454 4.24 -27.39 -11.27
C PRO A 454 4.54 -28.04 -12.63
N ASP A 455 3.52 -28.45 -13.37
CA ASP A 455 3.63 -29.19 -14.63
C ASP A 455 3.83 -28.28 -15.86
N ALA A 456 3.56 -26.97 -15.70
CA ALA A 456 3.97 -25.90 -16.61
C ALA A 456 4.08 -24.55 -15.85
N MET A 457 4.86 -23.59 -16.38
CA MET A 457 5.07 -22.27 -15.75
C MET A 457 4.76 -21.11 -16.70
N ILE A 458 4.04 -20.11 -16.19
CA ILE A 458 3.75 -18.84 -16.88
C ILE A 458 4.30 -17.68 -16.03
N LEU A 459 5.28 -16.96 -16.56
CA LEU A 459 6.10 -16.00 -15.80
C LEU A 459 6.00 -14.59 -16.41
N VAL A 460 5.44 -13.62 -15.69
CA VAL A 460 5.29 -12.22 -16.15
C VAL A 460 6.23 -11.28 -15.39
N SER A 461 7.07 -10.52 -16.11
CA SER A 461 8.16 -9.68 -15.52
C SER A 461 8.84 -10.35 -14.30
N PRO A 462 9.49 -11.51 -14.47
CA PRO A 462 9.77 -12.37 -13.33
C PRO A 462 11.11 -12.07 -12.64
N ALA A 463 11.10 -12.07 -11.30
CA ALA A 463 12.32 -11.89 -10.50
C ALA A 463 13.20 -13.17 -10.44
N VAL A 464 13.52 -13.76 -11.60
CA VAL A 464 14.36 -14.97 -11.74
C VAL A 464 15.86 -14.72 -11.55
N SER A 465 16.30 -13.46 -11.65
CA SER A 465 17.68 -13.05 -11.40
C SER A 465 17.70 -11.95 -10.34
N LEU A 466 17.96 -12.33 -9.09
CA LEU A 466 18.10 -11.41 -7.97
C LEU A 466 19.46 -10.68 -8.05
N PRO A 467 19.47 -9.33 -8.13
CA PRO A 467 20.70 -8.55 -8.35
C PRO A 467 21.64 -8.55 -7.13
N LYS A 468 22.89 -8.18 -7.39
CA LYS A 468 24.02 -8.36 -6.47
C LYS A 468 24.88 -7.09 -6.40
N GLY A 469 25.00 -6.47 -5.23
CA GLY A 469 25.91 -5.35 -5.01
C GLY A 469 25.45 -4.38 -3.93
N LYS A 470 26.23 -3.31 -3.76
CA LYS A 470 25.93 -2.21 -2.83
C LYS A 470 24.58 -1.55 -3.15
N GLY A 471 23.90 -1.07 -2.12
CA GLY A 471 22.55 -0.48 -2.22
C GLY A 471 21.41 -1.51 -2.20
N TRP A 472 21.66 -2.76 -2.62
CA TRP A 472 20.69 -3.86 -2.48
C TRP A 472 20.78 -4.59 -1.13
N GLU A 473 21.82 -4.33 -0.34
CA GLU A 473 22.12 -5.07 0.91
C GLU A 473 21.04 -4.87 1.99
N GLY A 474 20.53 -3.65 2.18
CA GLY A 474 19.43 -3.37 3.11
C GLY A 474 18.08 -3.93 2.64
N TRP A 475 17.78 -3.86 1.34
CA TRP A 475 16.59 -4.49 0.76
C TRP A 475 16.64 -6.02 0.92
N LYS A 476 17.81 -6.62 0.66
CA LYS A 476 18.06 -8.05 0.81
C LYS A 476 17.93 -8.51 2.26
N PHE A 477 18.33 -7.69 3.24
CA PHE A 477 18.06 -7.94 4.66
C PHE A 477 16.56 -8.02 4.94
N ASN A 478 15.77 -7.04 4.46
CA ASN A 478 14.32 -6.97 4.73
C ASN A 478 13.51 -8.05 3.99
N VAL A 479 13.93 -8.50 2.80
CA VAL A 479 13.16 -9.49 2.01
C VAL A 479 13.60 -10.93 2.25
N PHE A 480 14.90 -11.19 2.44
CA PHE A 480 15.44 -12.55 2.58
C PHE A 480 16.08 -12.85 3.95
N GLY A 481 16.20 -11.86 4.83
CA GLY A 481 16.84 -12.00 6.14
C GLY A 481 18.38 -11.95 6.07
N ALA A 482 18.98 -11.62 7.21
CA ALA A 482 20.43 -11.41 7.35
C ALA A 482 21.27 -12.62 6.88
N ASN A 483 20.86 -13.82 7.29
CA ASN A 483 21.65 -15.06 7.16
C ASN A 483 21.50 -15.77 5.81
N THR A 484 20.54 -15.35 4.98
CA THR A 484 20.24 -16.03 3.70
C THR A 484 21.24 -15.63 2.62
N THR A 485 21.76 -16.61 1.88
CA THR A 485 22.54 -16.33 0.66
C THR A 485 21.61 -15.97 -0.49
N VAL A 486 21.94 -14.97 -1.31
CA VAL A 486 21.09 -14.63 -2.48
C VAL A 486 20.88 -15.86 -3.37
N SER A 487 21.94 -16.67 -3.56
CA SER A 487 21.91 -17.91 -4.34
C SER A 487 20.78 -18.87 -3.96
N SER A 488 20.52 -19.10 -2.67
CA SER A 488 19.49 -20.04 -2.18
C SER A 488 18.04 -19.59 -2.44
N ALA A 489 17.86 -18.41 -3.04
CA ALA A 489 16.56 -17.94 -3.53
C ALA A 489 16.66 -17.32 -4.94
N ASN A 490 17.71 -17.60 -5.72
CA ASN A 490 17.94 -16.98 -7.03
C ASN A 490 17.77 -18.01 -8.19
N PRO A 491 16.60 -18.09 -8.84
CA PRO A 491 16.29 -19.12 -9.85
C PRO A 491 17.35 -19.32 -10.94
N VAL A 492 17.94 -18.25 -11.48
CA VAL A 492 18.94 -18.29 -12.56
C VAL A 492 20.22 -19.06 -12.19
N GLU A 493 20.54 -19.20 -10.91
CA GLU A 493 21.75 -19.93 -10.46
C GLU A 493 21.54 -21.45 -10.37
N HIS A 494 20.30 -21.93 -10.39
CA HIS A 494 19.93 -23.32 -10.08
C HIS A 494 19.13 -24.01 -11.20
N VAL A 495 19.13 -23.41 -12.40
CA VAL A 495 18.59 -24.01 -13.63
C VAL A 495 19.30 -25.34 -13.91
N ARG A 496 18.52 -26.36 -14.26
CA ARG A 496 18.97 -27.74 -14.49
C ARG A 496 18.06 -28.45 -15.48
N VAL A 497 18.47 -29.60 -15.99
CA VAL A 497 17.64 -30.47 -16.82
C VAL A 497 16.40 -30.97 -16.07
N GLY A 498 15.26 -31.05 -16.76
CA GLY A 498 14.01 -31.58 -16.21
C GLY A 498 13.15 -30.54 -15.48
N LEU A 499 13.33 -29.25 -15.79
CA LEU A 499 12.41 -28.21 -15.32
C LEU A 499 11.18 -28.09 -16.26
N PRO A 500 10.04 -27.60 -15.77
CA PRO A 500 8.78 -27.61 -16.53
C PRO A 500 8.83 -26.75 -17.81
N PRO A 501 8.00 -27.06 -18.82
CA PRO A 501 7.73 -26.15 -19.93
C PRO A 501 7.36 -24.76 -19.39
N THR A 502 8.05 -23.73 -19.89
CA THR A 502 7.95 -22.36 -19.38
C THR A 502 7.66 -21.38 -20.50
N ILE A 503 6.76 -20.43 -20.26
CA ILE A 503 6.64 -19.19 -21.04
C ILE A 503 6.97 -17.99 -20.15
N ILE A 504 7.70 -17.03 -20.72
CA ILE A 504 8.09 -15.78 -20.09
C ILE A 504 7.58 -14.60 -20.93
N LEU A 505 6.96 -13.63 -20.26
CA LEU A 505 6.31 -12.46 -20.85
C LEU A 505 6.93 -11.20 -20.21
N GLN A 506 7.71 -10.45 -20.98
CA GLN A 506 8.68 -9.49 -20.44
C GLN A 506 8.60 -8.12 -21.12
N GLY A 507 8.62 -7.03 -20.34
CA GLY A 507 8.86 -5.69 -20.88
C GLY A 507 10.33 -5.48 -21.24
N GLN A 508 10.62 -4.88 -22.39
CA GLN A 508 12.00 -4.61 -22.83
C GLN A 508 12.71 -3.63 -21.90
N ASP A 509 11.99 -2.62 -21.43
CA ASP A 509 12.53 -1.47 -20.71
C ASP A 509 12.38 -1.64 -19.17
N ASP A 510 12.14 -2.87 -18.71
CA ASP A 510 11.83 -3.23 -17.32
C ASP A 510 13.03 -2.95 -16.40
N THR A 511 12.87 -2.01 -15.48
CA THR A 511 13.94 -1.59 -14.55
C THR A 511 13.87 -2.29 -13.18
N VAL A 512 12.79 -3.02 -12.90
CA VAL A 512 12.55 -3.70 -11.61
C VAL A 512 12.96 -5.17 -11.67
N THR A 513 12.71 -5.83 -12.80
CA THR A 513 13.17 -7.19 -13.14
C THR A 513 13.82 -7.17 -14.53
N PRO A 514 15.09 -6.74 -14.65
CA PRO A 514 15.69 -6.42 -15.95
C PRO A 514 15.81 -7.58 -16.91
N LEU A 515 15.56 -7.28 -18.19
CA LEU A 515 15.57 -8.24 -19.31
C LEU A 515 16.85 -9.09 -19.36
N ASP A 516 18.04 -8.52 -19.10
CA ASP A 516 19.31 -9.26 -19.06
C ASP A 516 19.26 -10.51 -18.15
N GLY A 517 18.66 -10.38 -16.97
CA GLY A 517 18.52 -11.48 -16.02
C GLY A 517 17.50 -12.54 -16.44
N VAL A 518 16.48 -12.11 -17.19
CA VAL A 518 15.43 -12.96 -17.74
C VAL A 518 15.92 -13.72 -18.97
N GLN A 519 16.68 -13.05 -19.85
CA GLN A 519 17.38 -13.65 -20.99
C GLN A 519 18.40 -14.69 -20.51
N GLN A 520 19.18 -14.38 -19.46
CA GLN A 520 20.09 -15.36 -18.86
C GLN A 520 19.36 -16.61 -18.36
N PHE A 521 18.20 -16.46 -17.71
CA PHE A 521 17.38 -17.59 -17.25
C PHE A 521 16.84 -18.43 -18.43
N HIS A 522 16.31 -17.76 -19.46
CA HIS A 522 15.83 -18.40 -20.68
C HIS A 522 16.94 -19.20 -21.40
N ASP A 523 18.11 -18.59 -21.58
CA ASP A 523 19.23 -19.20 -22.31
C ASP A 523 19.83 -20.40 -21.55
N LEU A 524 19.84 -20.34 -20.21
CA LEU A 524 20.18 -21.49 -19.37
C LEU A 524 19.12 -22.60 -19.47
N MET A 525 17.82 -22.27 -19.49
CA MET A 525 16.76 -23.26 -19.64
C MET A 525 16.90 -24.03 -20.96
N LEU A 526 17.14 -23.32 -22.08
CA LEU A 526 17.42 -23.94 -23.37
C LEU A 526 18.74 -24.73 -23.36
N GLY A 527 19.80 -24.19 -22.72
CA GLY A 527 21.11 -24.83 -22.60
C GLY A 527 21.08 -26.16 -21.82
N TYR A 528 20.17 -26.32 -20.86
CA TYR A 528 19.91 -27.58 -20.16
C TYR A 528 18.88 -28.49 -20.87
N GLY A 529 18.36 -28.08 -22.02
CA GLY A 529 17.41 -28.86 -22.82
C GLY A 529 15.96 -28.78 -22.35
N ASN A 530 15.61 -27.83 -21.49
CA ASN A 530 14.23 -27.57 -21.10
C ASN A 530 13.51 -26.74 -22.17
N HIS A 531 12.18 -26.80 -22.18
CA HIS A 531 11.34 -25.96 -23.03
C HIS A 531 11.12 -24.61 -22.35
N CYS A 532 11.67 -23.53 -22.91
CA CYS A 532 11.39 -22.15 -22.53
C CYS A 532 11.01 -21.32 -23.77
N GLU A 533 10.01 -20.45 -23.65
CA GLU A 533 9.62 -19.46 -24.65
C GLU A 533 9.68 -18.06 -24.01
N LEU A 534 10.32 -17.10 -24.65
CA LEU A 534 10.45 -15.72 -24.16
C LEU A 534 9.87 -14.75 -25.19
N PHE A 535 8.86 -13.97 -24.75
CA PHE A 535 8.29 -12.87 -25.52
C PHE A 535 8.65 -11.55 -24.86
N VAL A 536 9.31 -10.67 -25.61
CA VAL A 536 9.73 -9.34 -25.18
C VAL A 536 8.89 -8.29 -25.88
N TYR A 537 8.38 -7.32 -25.12
CA TYR A 537 7.51 -6.25 -25.59
C TYR A 537 8.24 -4.90 -25.54
N ASP A 538 8.37 -4.25 -26.69
CA ASP A 538 9.03 -2.94 -26.87
C ASP A 538 8.20 -1.80 -26.26
N GLY A 539 8.87 -0.73 -25.82
CA GLY A 539 8.26 0.48 -25.27
C GLY A 539 7.65 0.39 -23.86
N VAL A 540 7.80 -0.75 -23.17
CA VAL A 540 7.23 -0.98 -21.84
C VAL A 540 8.24 -1.55 -20.83
N GLY A 541 8.12 -1.08 -19.60
CA GLY A 541 8.86 -1.51 -18.42
C GLY A 541 8.13 -2.59 -17.60
N HIS A 542 8.22 -2.49 -16.27
CA HIS A 542 7.75 -3.54 -15.37
C HIS A 542 6.24 -3.76 -15.47
N LEU A 543 5.83 -5.03 -15.58
CA LEU A 543 4.43 -5.44 -15.72
C LEU A 543 3.70 -4.78 -16.90
N PHE A 544 4.45 -4.47 -17.96
CA PHE A 544 4.00 -3.77 -19.18
C PHE A 544 3.60 -2.30 -18.98
N THR A 545 4.11 -1.64 -17.94
CA THR A 545 3.94 -0.19 -17.74
C THR A 545 4.63 0.59 -18.88
N PRO A 546 3.99 1.54 -19.58
CA PRO A 546 4.63 2.34 -20.63
C PRO A 546 5.90 3.05 -20.13
N ASN A 547 6.97 3.05 -20.92
CA ASN A 547 8.26 3.64 -20.52
C ASN A 547 8.24 5.17 -20.33
N THR A 548 7.12 5.83 -20.64
CA THR A 548 6.83 7.24 -20.33
C THR A 548 6.38 7.46 -18.88
N ILE A 549 6.01 6.38 -18.18
CA ILE A 549 5.65 6.37 -16.76
C ILE A 549 6.82 5.76 -15.97
N PRO A 550 7.26 6.36 -14.84
CA PRO A 550 8.31 5.76 -14.03
C PRO A 550 7.90 4.39 -13.47
N ASP A 551 8.81 3.40 -13.55
CA ASP A 551 8.75 2.08 -12.91
C ASP A 551 8.81 2.20 -11.35
N ASN A 552 7.82 2.86 -10.76
CA ASN A 552 7.79 3.21 -9.33
C ASN A 552 7.27 2.07 -8.43
N ARG A 553 7.00 0.89 -9.02
CA ARG A 553 6.35 -0.32 -8.47
C ARG A 553 4.81 -0.31 -8.38
N GLU A 554 4.15 0.76 -8.78
CA GLU A 554 2.70 0.79 -9.04
C GLU A 554 2.48 0.46 -10.54
N PRO A 555 1.84 -0.68 -10.88
CA PRO A 555 1.72 -1.11 -12.26
C PRO A 555 0.65 -0.31 -13.00
N HIS A 556 1.04 0.39 -14.06
CA HIS A 556 0.13 1.07 -14.99
C HIS A 556 0.20 0.39 -16.38
N PRO A 557 -0.23 -0.87 -16.50
CA PRO A 557 0.00 -1.69 -17.69
C PRO A 557 -0.67 -1.11 -18.94
N ASP A 558 0.06 -1.10 -20.05
CA ASP A 558 -0.53 -0.92 -21.37
C ASP A 558 -1.51 -2.07 -21.65
N LYS A 559 -2.76 -1.73 -21.99
CA LYS A 559 -3.84 -2.71 -22.15
C LYS A 559 -3.71 -3.52 -23.44
N GLU A 560 -3.08 -2.99 -24.49
CA GLU A 560 -2.86 -3.70 -25.75
C GLU A 560 -1.71 -4.70 -25.59
N VAL A 561 -0.61 -4.31 -24.93
CA VAL A 561 0.50 -5.20 -24.60
C VAL A 561 0.07 -6.28 -23.60
N GLN A 562 -0.67 -5.92 -22.55
CA GLN A 562 -1.19 -6.89 -21.59
C GLN A 562 -2.15 -7.89 -22.27
N GLY A 563 -3.01 -7.44 -23.20
CA GLY A 563 -3.86 -8.33 -24.00
C GLY A 563 -3.04 -9.34 -24.81
N LYS A 564 -2.05 -8.87 -25.58
CA LYS A 564 -1.12 -9.74 -26.33
C LYS A 564 -0.38 -10.73 -25.42
N ALA A 565 -0.02 -10.31 -24.20
CA ALA A 565 0.65 -11.18 -23.24
C ALA A 565 -0.28 -12.32 -22.74
N TYR A 566 -1.57 -12.06 -22.55
CA TYR A 566 -2.56 -13.12 -22.29
C TYR A 566 -2.76 -14.03 -23.52
N ASP A 567 -2.86 -13.47 -24.74
CA ASP A 567 -2.97 -14.28 -25.97
C ASP A 567 -1.82 -15.30 -26.11
N GLN A 568 -0.58 -14.91 -25.76
CA GLN A 568 0.56 -15.84 -25.77
C GLN A 568 0.50 -16.88 -24.64
N ALA A 569 0.03 -16.51 -23.45
CA ALA A 569 -0.17 -17.45 -22.34
C ALA A 569 -1.20 -18.53 -22.71
N ASP A 570 -2.32 -18.13 -23.30
CA ASP A 570 -3.38 -19.03 -23.77
C ASP A 570 -2.88 -19.91 -24.93
N ALA A 571 -2.16 -19.34 -25.90
CA ALA A 571 -1.56 -20.10 -26.99
C ALA A 571 -0.56 -21.15 -26.50
N PHE A 572 0.21 -20.85 -25.46
CA PHE A 572 1.13 -21.77 -24.80
C PHE A 572 0.38 -22.90 -24.06
N LEU A 573 -0.65 -22.58 -23.28
CA LEU A 573 -1.52 -23.58 -22.64
C LEU A 573 -2.15 -24.52 -23.67
N LYS A 574 -2.66 -23.96 -24.77
CA LYS A 574 -3.26 -24.71 -25.89
C LYS A 574 -2.27 -25.62 -26.61
N LYS A 575 -1.03 -25.15 -26.80
CA LYS A 575 0.09 -25.94 -27.36
C LYS A 575 0.48 -27.13 -26.46
N LEU A 576 0.29 -26.99 -25.15
CA LEU A 576 0.45 -28.07 -24.16
C LEU A 576 -0.86 -28.85 -23.92
N GLY A 577 -1.95 -28.54 -24.63
CA GLY A 577 -3.25 -29.22 -24.56
C GLY A 577 -4.07 -28.95 -23.29
N TYR A 578 -3.77 -27.89 -22.54
CA TYR A 578 -4.52 -27.49 -21.33
C TYR A 578 -5.86 -26.81 -21.68
N ILE A 579 -6.00 -26.25 -22.89
CA ILE A 579 -7.19 -25.58 -23.49
C ILE A 579 -7.23 -25.78 -25.03
#